data_AF-A0A1H4GHN9-F1
#
_entry.id   AF-A0A1H4GHN9-F1
#
_cell.length_a   1.000
_cell.length_b   1.000
_cell.length_c   1.000
_cell.angle_alpha   90.00
_cell.angle_beta   90.00
_cell.angle_gamma   90.00
#
_symmetry.space_group_name_H-M   'P 1'
#
loop_
_entity.id
_entity.type
_entity.pdbx_description
1 polymer ?
#
loop_
_entity_poly.entity_id
_entity_poly.type
_entity_poly.pdbx_seq_one_letter_code
_entity_poly.pdbx_strand_id
1 'polypeptide(L)'
;MNLRRLQITGPSGSPYRLGGVMNILDGGDLLGTIDPVPVSSGGSAVHIEHFRPAKVVSDAQIHIGRLIFLEICQFLADGFQQVQTVSFAFTRRVDILGGGSQQAAARAETMERIGAVDVTITPHAMAGHFVVSGQWHYSRENLRALGVVLVEERLRYTKWASQARPAPGVLQGLRSLLVR
;
A
#
# COMPACT_ATOMS: atom_id res chain seq x y z
N MET A 1 2.04 -11.54 18.90
CA MET A 1 1.10 -10.91 17.94
C MET A 1 1.63 -11.14 16.53
N ASN A 2 0.85 -11.75 15.65
CA ASN A 2 1.25 -11.97 14.25
C ASN A 2 0.84 -10.73 13.44
N LEU A 3 1.80 -9.87 13.10
CA LEU A 3 1.58 -8.74 12.21
C LEU A 3 1.47 -9.28 10.78
N ARG A 4 0.24 -9.29 10.24
CA ARG A 4 -0.02 -9.80 8.89
C ARG A 4 0.73 -8.94 7.86
N ARG A 5 1.72 -9.54 7.20
CA ARG A 5 2.43 -8.96 6.05
C ARG A 5 1.58 -9.13 4.80
N LEU A 6 1.44 -8.06 4.02
CA LEU A 6 0.81 -8.16 2.70
C LEU A 6 1.69 -9.00 1.76
N GLN A 7 1.06 -9.87 0.98
CA GLN A 7 1.75 -10.65 -0.04
C GLN A 7 1.84 -9.85 -1.33
N ILE A 8 3.02 -9.84 -1.96
CA ILE A 8 3.26 -9.19 -3.24
C ILE A 8 3.66 -10.24 -4.27
N THR A 9 2.94 -10.31 -5.38
CA THR A 9 3.14 -11.30 -6.44
C THR A 9 3.04 -10.67 -7.82
N GLY A 10 3.41 -11.41 -8.85
CA GLY A 10 2.99 -11.16 -10.22
C GLY A 10 1.55 -11.63 -10.50
N PRO A 11 1.12 -11.56 -11.77
CA PRO A 11 -0.14 -12.13 -12.23
C PRO A 11 -0.30 -13.61 -11.84
N SER A 12 -1.52 -14.01 -11.52
CA SER A 12 -1.89 -15.39 -11.18
C SER A 12 -1.09 -16.00 -10.01
N GLY A 13 -0.58 -15.17 -9.10
CA GLY A 13 0.20 -15.62 -7.94
C GLY A 13 1.64 -16.02 -8.25
N SER A 14 2.11 -15.81 -9.49
CA SER A 14 3.51 -16.04 -9.87
C SER A 14 4.48 -15.13 -9.10
N PRO A 15 5.77 -15.49 -8.98
CA PRO A 15 6.77 -14.57 -8.42
C PRO A 15 6.79 -13.24 -9.17
N TYR A 16 6.81 -12.13 -8.43
CA TYR A 16 6.91 -10.80 -9.03
C TYR A 16 8.23 -10.66 -9.80
N ARG A 17 8.15 -10.08 -11.00
CA ARG A 17 9.32 -9.70 -11.81
C ARG A 17 9.37 -8.19 -11.88
N LEU A 18 10.56 -7.62 -11.64
CA LEU A 18 10.79 -6.18 -11.70
C LEU A 18 10.29 -5.62 -13.04
N GLY A 19 9.46 -4.58 -13.00
CA GLY A 19 8.86 -3.98 -14.20
C GLY A 19 7.55 -4.62 -14.66
N GLY A 20 7.20 -5.78 -14.13
CA GLY A 20 5.93 -6.43 -14.38
C GLY A 20 4.78 -5.88 -13.53
N VAL A 21 3.60 -6.42 -13.77
CA VAL A 21 2.39 -6.15 -12.97
C VAL A 21 2.60 -6.64 -11.53
N MET A 22 2.28 -5.79 -10.56
CA MET A 22 2.37 -6.10 -9.14
C MET A 22 0.97 -6.28 -8.55
N ASN A 23 0.70 -7.45 -7.98
CA ASN A 23 -0.51 -7.74 -7.23
C ASN A 23 -0.22 -7.72 -5.73
N ILE A 24 -1.12 -7.09 -4.96
CA ILE A 24 -1.03 -6.98 -3.51
C ILE A 24 -2.19 -7.75 -2.89
N LEU A 25 -1.89 -8.70 -2.01
CA LEU A 25 -2.88 -9.59 -1.39
C LEU A 25 -2.81 -9.59 0.13
N ASP A 26 -3.95 -9.83 0.78
CA ASP A 26 -4.06 -10.20 2.20
C ASP A 26 -4.72 -11.56 2.34
N GLY A 27 -3.95 -12.58 2.73
CA GLY A 27 -4.48 -13.93 2.97
C GLY A 27 -5.18 -14.57 1.77
N GLY A 28 -4.78 -14.20 0.54
CA GLY A 28 -5.39 -14.66 -0.72
C GLY A 28 -6.37 -13.67 -1.35
N ASP A 29 -6.86 -12.68 -0.59
CA ASP A 29 -7.74 -11.65 -1.15
C ASP A 29 -6.91 -10.57 -1.86
N LEU A 30 -7.20 -10.33 -3.14
CA LEU A 30 -6.58 -9.23 -3.90
C LEU A 30 -7.03 -7.89 -3.32
N LEU A 31 -6.07 -7.09 -2.86
CA LEU A 31 -6.29 -5.72 -2.39
C LEU A 31 -6.15 -4.70 -3.52
N GLY A 32 -5.28 -4.98 -4.49
CA GLY A 32 -5.15 -4.18 -5.70
C GLY A 32 -3.95 -4.53 -6.54
N THR A 33 -3.81 -3.80 -7.63
CA THR A 33 -2.81 -4.03 -8.66
C THR A 33 -2.10 -2.72 -9.00
N ILE A 34 -0.82 -2.80 -9.33
CA ILE A 34 -0.01 -1.69 -9.83
C ILE A 34 0.49 -2.10 -11.22
N ASP A 35 0.08 -1.33 -12.22
CA ASP A 35 0.36 -1.58 -13.62
C ASP A 35 0.22 -0.27 -14.43
N PRO A 36 1.29 0.24 -15.06
CA PRO A 36 2.66 -0.32 -15.07
C PRO A 36 3.43 -0.08 -13.77
N VAL A 37 4.55 -0.79 -13.58
CA VAL A 37 5.60 -0.46 -12.60
C VAL A 37 6.86 -0.04 -13.38
N PRO A 38 7.03 1.25 -13.74
CA PRO A 38 8.21 1.66 -14.49
C PRO A 38 9.52 1.39 -13.74
N VAL A 39 10.54 1.00 -14.48
CA VAL A 39 11.88 0.72 -13.95
C VAL A 39 12.89 1.46 -14.81
N SER A 40 13.92 2.06 -14.19
CA SER A 40 15.01 2.68 -14.95
C SER A 40 15.73 1.65 -15.83
N SER A 41 16.41 2.13 -16.88
CA SER A 41 17.16 1.28 -17.82
C SER A 41 18.21 0.38 -17.16
N GLY A 42 18.68 0.74 -15.96
CA GLY A 42 19.63 -0.04 -15.16
C GLY A 42 18.99 -0.88 -14.04
N GLY A 43 17.67 -0.90 -13.89
CA GLY A 43 17.01 -1.65 -12.81
C GLY A 43 17.13 -1.04 -11.41
N SER A 44 17.75 0.15 -11.31
CA SER A 44 18.14 0.75 -10.03
C SER A 44 17.07 1.63 -9.40
N ALA A 45 16.11 2.08 -10.20
CA ALA A 45 15.01 2.90 -9.73
C ALA A 45 13.68 2.29 -10.17
N VAL A 46 12.74 2.24 -9.24
CA VAL A 46 11.36 1.82 -9.50
C VAL A 46 10.45 3.02 -9.29
N HIS A 47 9.52 3.23 -10.21
CA HIS A 47 8.45 4.21 -10.04
C HIS A 47 7.15 3.48 -9.76
N ILE A 48 6.45 3.90 -8.72
CA ILE A 48 5.19 3.32 -8.30
C ILE A 48 4.10 4.38 -8.41
N GLU A 49 3.27 4.16 -9.40
CA GLU A 49 2.12 4.98 -9.74
C GLU A 49 0.95 4.07 -10.12
N HIS A 50 -0.24 4.62 -10.38
CA HIS A 50 -1.36 3.85 -10.93
C HIS A 50 -1.87 2.68 -10.07
N PHE A 51 -1.84 2.79 -8.73
CA PHE A 51 -2.50 1.79 -7.88
C PHE A 51 -4.01 1.69 -8.18
N ARG A 52 -4.44 0.51 -8.61
CA ARG A 52 -5.84 0.14 -8.89
C ARG A 52 -6.35 -0.75 -7.75
N PRO A 53 -7.16 -0.23 -6.82
CA PRO A 53 -7.70 -1.04 -5.75
C PRO A 53 -8.70 -2.05 -6.28
N ALA A 54 -8.69 -3.25 -5.69
CA ALA A 54 -9.72 -4.24 -5.92
C ALA A 54 -11.06 -3.80 -5.35
N LYS A 55 -12.13 -4.50 -5.75
CA LYS A 55 -13.50 -4.21 -5.32
C LYS A 55 -13.65 -4.26 -3.79
N VAL A 56 -13.04 -5.27 -3.14
CA VAL A 56 -13.06 -5.41 -1.66
C VAL A 56 -12.53 -4.18 -0.93
N VAL A 57 -11.56 -3.48 -1.51
CA VAL A 57 -10.96 -2.27 -0.93
C VAL A 57 -11.81 -1.03 -1.22
N SER A 58 -12.37 -0.95 -2.44
CA SER A 58 -13.21 0.17 -2.84
C SER A 58 -14.55 0.17 -2.09
N ASP A 59 -15.18 -0.99 -1.94
CA ASP A 59 -16.48 -1.14 -1.28
C ASP A 59 -16.39 -0.88 0.23
N ALA A 60 -15.29 -1.27 0.86
CA ALA A 60 -15.06 -1.06 2.29
C ALA A 60 -14.39 0.29 2.62
N GLN A 61 -14.18 1.16 1.62
CA GLN A 61 -13.54 2.48 1.73
C GLN A 61 -12.22 2.47 2.52
N ILE A 62 -11.45 1.39 2.41
CA ILE A 62 -10.29 1.16 3.26
C ILE A 62 -9.12 2.05 2.83
N HIS A 63 -8.50 2.72 3.80
CA HIS A 63 -7.30 3.52 3.56
C HIS A 63 -6.03 2.68 3.69
N ILE A 64 -5.76 1.85 2.67
CA ILE A 64 -4.59 0.97 2.66
C ILE A 64 -3.40 1.51 1.89
N GLY A 65 -3.52 2.66 1.22
CA GLY A 65 -2.47 3.19 0.34
C GLY A 65 -1.13 3.38 1.05
N ARG A 66 -1.14 3.84 2.31
CA ARG A 66 0.08 3.99 3.12
C ARG A 66 0.72 2.64 3.45
N LEU A 67 -0.08 1.66 3.88
CA LEU A 67 0.45 0.32 4.17
C LEU A 67 1.04 -0.32 2.91
N ILE A 68 0.34 -0.21 1.77
CA ILE A 68 0.82 -0.74 0.49
C ILE A 68 2.18 -0.16 0.11
N PHE A 69 2.34 1.16 0.22
CA PHE A 69 3.61 1.83 -0.04
C PHE A 69 4.76 1.21 0.78
N LEU A 70 4.55 1.11 2.09
CA LEU A 70 5.56 0.63 3.01
C LEU A 70 5.90 -0.86 2.75
N GLU A 71 4.89 -1.68 2.45
CA GLU A 71 5.08 -3.08 2.10
C GLU A 71 5.84 -3.25 0.78
N ILE A 72 5.61 -2.38 -0.20
CA ILE A 72 6.35 -2.38 -1.46
C ILE A 72 7.81 -1.99 -1.24
N CYS A 73 8.08 -0.92 -0.48
CA CYS A 73 9.46 -0.54 -0.15
C CYS A 73 10.20 -1.69 0.53
N GLN A 74 9.57 -2.33 1.53
CA GLN A 74 10.16 -3.47 2.23
C GLN A 74 10.38 -4.66 1.29
N PHE A 75 9.39 -4.99 0.46
CA PHE A 75 9.48 -6.10 -0.48
C PHE A 75 10.57 -5.90 -1.54
N LEU A 76 10.67 -4.70 -2.10
CA LEU A 76 11.71 -4.36 -3.08
C LEU A 76 13.10 -4.41 -2.43
N ALA A 77 13.24 -3.85 -1.22
CA ALA A 77 14.49 -3.88 -0.46
C ALA A 77 14.94 -5.31 -0.10
N ASP A 78 14.00 -6.19 0.25
CA ASP A 78 14.29 -7.59 0.60
C ASP A 78 14.67 -8.44 -0.63
N GLY A 79 13.99 -8.21 -1.76
CA GLY A 79 14.03 -9.11 -2.92
C GLY A 79 14.92 -8.65 -4.08
N PHE A 80 15.22 -7.36 -4.18
CA PHE A 80 15.85 -6.76 -5.37
C PHE A 80 17.02 -5.84 -4.96
N GLN A 81 18.18 -6.43 -4.70
CA GLN A 81 19.38 -5.69 -4.26
C GLN A 81 19.86 -4.61 -5.24
N GLN A 82 19.51 -4.73 -6.52
CA GLN A 82 19.81 -3.71 -7.52
C GLN A 82 18.99 -2.43 -7.34
N VAL A 83 17.82 -2.49 -6.70
CA VAL A 83 16.93 -1.34 -6.51
C VAL A 83 17.49 -0.46 -5.40
N GLN A 84 17.90 0.75 -5.76
CA GLN A 84 18.45 1.76 -4.85
C GLN A 84 17.44 2.88 -4.55
N THR A 85 16.47 3.10 -5.44
CA THR A 85 15.49 4.17 -5.29
C THR A 85 14.09 3.66 -5.64
N VAL A 86 13.12 4.02 -4.81
CA VAL A 86 11.70 3.84 -5.12
C VAL A 86 11.00 5.19 -5.06
N SER A 87 10.41 5.61 -6.17
CA SER A 87 9.65 6.85 -6.27
C SER A 87 8.16 6.54 -6.31
N PHE A 88 7.34 7.41 -5.72
CA PHE A 88 5.89 7.18 -5.63
C PHE A 88 5.10 8.43 -6.03
N ALA A 89 3.88 8.21 -6.53
CA ALA A 89 2.88 9.26 -6.75
C ALA A 89 1.47 8.78 -6.37
N PHE A 90 0.91 9.31 -5.28
CA PHE A 90 -0.44 8.97 -4.81
C PHE A 90 -1.49 9.97 -5.29
N THR A 91 -2.35 9.57 -6.23
CA THR A 91 -3.35 10.47 -6.85
C THR A 91 -4.76 10.41 -6.24
N ARG A 92 -5.06 9.50 -5.29
CA ARG A 92 -6.45 9.17 -4.93
C ARG A 92 -7.02 9.98 -3.75
N ARG A 93 -8.31 10.34 -3.86
CA ARG A 93 -9.22 10.70 -2.75
C ARG A 93 -9.26 9.60 -1.67
N VAL A 94 -9.32 10.02 -0.41
CA VAL A 94 -9.74 9.23 0.74
C VAL A 94 -10.90 10.04 1.37
N ASP A 95 -11.98 9.36 1.75
CA ASP A 95 -13.19 9.77 2.50
C ASP A 95 -13.90 11.16 2.39
N ILE A 96 -15.23 11.13 2.58
CA ILE A 96 -16.16 12.28 2.66
C ILE A 96 -16.03 13.05 3.98
N LEU A 97 -15.39 12.44 5.00
CA LEU A 97 -15.33 12.93 6.38
C LEU A 97 -14.05 13.70 6.75
N GLY A 98 -13.09 13.87 5.83
CA GLY A 98 -11.88 14.66 6.04
C GLY A 98 -11.40 15.32 4.75
N GLY A 99 -10.84 16.54 4.84
CA GLY A 99 -10.40 17.29 3.67
C GLY A 99 -9.25 16.59 2.93
N GLY A 100 -9.27 16.61 1.59
CA GLY A 100 -8.23 16.01 0.75
C GLY A 100 -6.81 16.51 1.06
N SER A 101 -6.67 17.73 1.58
CA SER A 101 -5.41 18.30 2.06
C SER A 101 -4.85 17.61 3.30
N GLN A 102 -5.70 17.25 4.27
CA GLN A 102 -5.28 16.59 5.51
C GLN A 102 -4.71 15.19 5.23
N GLN A 103 -5.27 14.50 4.26
CA GLN A 103 -4.81 13.17 3.87
C GLN A 103 -3.53 13.23 3.04
N ALA A 104 -3.41 14.25 2.19
CA ALA A 104 -2.16 14.52 1.49
C ALA A 104 -1.03 14.81 2.49
N ALA A 105 -1.28 15.63 3.50
CA ALA A 105 -0.35 15.89 4.58
C ALA A 105 0.03 14.61 5.35
N ALA A 106 -0.95 13.78 5.73
CA ALA A 106 -0.67 12.52 6.43
C ALA A 106 0.14 11.52 5.60
N ARG A 107 0.03 11.55 4.27
CA ARG A 107 0.87 10.76 3.36
C ARG A 107 2.28 11.31 3.28
N ALA A 108 2.42 12.63 3.12
CA ALA A 108 3.73 13.29 3.10
C ALA A 108 4.49 13.03 4.41
N GLU A 109 3.84 13.22 5.56
CA GLU A 109 4.39 12.90 6.89
C GLU A 109 4.86 11.44 6.95
N THR A 110 4.08 10.49 6.42
CA THR A 110 4.48 9.07 6.40
C THR A 110 5.72 8.84 5.53
N MET A 111 5.82 9.52 4.38
CA MET A 111 6.99 9.44 3.50
C MET A 111 8.23 10.03 4.20
N GLU A 112 8.11 11.19 4.82
CA GLU A 112 9.20 11.82 5.59
C GLU A 112 9.67 10.93 6.75
N ARG A 113 8.74 10.34 7.51
CA ARG A 113 9.05 9.45 8.64
C ARG A 113 9.84 8.20 8.26
N ILE A 114 9.79 7.76 7.00
CA ILE A 114 10.60 6.62 6.52
C ILE A 114 11.90 7.05 5.82
N GLY A 115 12.23 8.34 5.84
CA GLY A 115 13.41 8.90 5.20
C GLY A 115 13.25 9.14 3.71
N ALA A 116 12.02 9.30 3.21
CA ALA A 116 11.83 9.78 1.84
C ALA A 116 12.23 11.25 1.72
N VAL A 117 12.82 11.60 0.58
CA VAL A 117 13.26 12.94 0.21
C VAL A 117 12.43 13.46 -0.97
N ASP A 118 12.58 14.75 -1.26
CA ASP A 118 11.84 15.43 -2.33
C ASP A 118 10.33 15.21 -2.26
N VAL A 119 9.80 15.18 -1.02
CA VAL A 119 8.38 14.97 -0.80
C VAL A 119 7.62 16.23 -1.22
N THR A 120 6.73 16.11 -2.20
CA THR A 120 5.93 17.22 -2.70
C THR A 120 4.44 16.88 -2.67
N ILE A 121 3.64 17.90 -2.41
CA ILE A 121 2.18 17.84 -2.47
C ILE A 121 1.74 18.80 -3.57
N THR A 122 1.18 18.28 -4.65
CA THR A 122 0.69 19.09 -5.77
C THR A 122 -0.81 18.94 -5.94
N PRO A 123 -1.56 20.02 -6.23
CA PRO A 123 -2.97 19.91 -6.56
C PRO A 123 -3.12 19.16 -7.88
N HIS A 124 -4.09 18.24 -7.94
CA HIS A 124 -4.46 17.54 -9.17
C HIS A 124 -5.54 18.34 -9.91
N ALA A 125 -5.68 18.13 -11.23
CA ALA A 125 -6.68 18.79 -12.07
C ALA A 125 -8.14 18.58 -11.63
N MET A 126 -8.40 17.63 -10.73
CA MET A 126 -9.72 17.37 -10.17
C MET A 126 -9.81 18.02 -8.79
N ALA A 127 -10.81 18.86 -8.57
CA ALA A 127 -10.97 19.62 -7.32
C ALA A 127 -10.94 18.72 -6.08
N GLY A 128 -10.16 19.11 -5.08
CA GLY A 128 -9.98 18.38 -3.82
C GLY A 128 -9.05 17.17 -3.90
N HIS A 129 -8.40 16.93 -5.04
CA HIS A 129 -7.38 15.88 -5.18
C HIS A 129 -5.98 16.49 -5.12
N PHE A 130 -5.10 15.76 -4.44
CA PHE A 130 -3.69 16.09 -4.33
C PHE A 130 -2.88 14.87 -4.72
N VAL A 131 -1.79 15.11 -5.44
CA VAL A 131 -0.76 14.13 -5.67
C VAL A 131 0.31 14.33 -4.62
N VAL A 132 0.62 13.26 -3.87
CA VAL A 132 1.78 13.25 -2.99
C VAL A 132 2.85 12.40 -3.67
N SER A 133 4.00 12.99 -3.93
CA SER A 133 5.15 12.30 -4.51
C SER A 133 6.40 12.47 -3.67
N GLY A 134 7.38 11.61 -3.92
CA GLY A 134 8.69 11.66 -3.26
C GLY A 134 9.52 10.44 -3.61
N GLN A 135 10.77 10.44 -3.14
CA GLN A 135 11.75 9.39 -3.42
C GLN A 135 12.23 8.75 -2.12
N TRP A 136 12.21 7.43 -2.07
CA TRP A 136 12.76 6.67 -0.96
C TRP A 136 14.01 5.95 -1.44
N HIS A 137 15.14 6.23 -0.79
CA HIS A 137 16.42 5.60 -1.12
C HIS A 137 16.71 4.45 -0.17
N TYR A 138 17.28 3.39 -0.72
CA TYR A 138 17.77 2.26 0.05
C TYR A 138 18.98 2.71 0.90
N SER A 139 18.84 2.65 2.22
CA SER A 139 19.92 2.83 3.17
C SER A 139 19.60 2.08 4.46
N ARG A 140 20.62 1.77 5.27
CA ARG A 140 20.40 1.10 6.56
C ARG A 140 19.52 1.93 7.50
N GLU A 141 19.67 3.24 7.45
CA GLU A 141 18.88 4.19 8.25
C GLU A 141 17.42 4.19 7.80
N ASN A 142 17.19 4.35 6.48
CA ASN A 142 15.86 4.38 5.89
C ASN A 142 15.13 3.05 6.08
N LEU A 143 15.83 1.92 6.05
CA LEU A 143 15.25 0.61 6.36
C LEU A 143 14.78 0.49 7.81
N ARG A 144 15.54 1.03 8.76
CA ARG A 144 15.13 1.04 10.18
C ARG A 144 13.89 1.91 10.37
N ALA A 145 13.90 3.11 9.78
CA ALA A 145 12.77 4.03 9.82
C ALA A 145 11.51 3.40 9.19
N LEU A 146 11.67 2.79 8.01
CA LEU A 146 10.63 2.00 7.33
C LEU A 146 10.06 0.91 8.25
N GLY A 147 10.91 0.13 8.90
CA GLY A 147 10.49 -0.96 9.79
C GLY A 147 9.60 -0.48 10.95
N VAL A 148 9.94 0.65 11.57
CA VAL A 148 9.16 1.24 12.66
C VAL A 148 7.77 1.66 12.17
N VAL A 149 7.72 2.44 11.08
CA VAL A 149 6.44 2.94 10.54
C VAL A 149 5.58 1.80 9.98
N LEU A 150 6.20 0.80 9.36
CA LEU A 150 5.50 -0.36 8.81
C LEU A 150 4.80 -1.19 9.90
N VAL A 151 5.42 -1.34 11.08
CA VAL A 151 4.77 -2.00 12.22
C VAL A 151 3.53 -1.24 12.67
N GLU A 152 3.60 0.09 12.79
CA GLU A 152 2.46 0.93 13.16
C GLU A 152 1.30 0.81 12.17
N GLU A 153 1.58 0.89 10.86
CA GLU A 153 0.53 0.81 9.84
C GLU A 153 -0.05 -0.61 9.74
N ARG A 154 0.75 -1.68 9.94
CA ARG A 154 0.23 -3.06 10.06
C ARG A 154 -0.70 -3.21 11.26
N LEU A 155 -0.40 -2.58 12.40
CA LEU A 155 -1.27 -2.59 13.57
C LEU A 155 -2.60 -1.88 13.29
N ARG A 156 -2.55 -0.68 12.68
CA ARG A 156 -3.76 0.05 12.28
C ARG A 156 -4.61 -0.78 11.33
N TYR A 157 -4.00 -1.39 10.32
CA TYR A 157 -4.69 -2.23 9.37
C TYR A 157 -5.30 -3.48 10.02
N THR A 158 -4.57 -4.16 10.91
CA THR A 158 -5.06 -5.35 11.62
C THR A 158 -6.27 -5.00 12.49
N LYS A 159 -6.22 -3.87 13.21
CA LYS A 159 -7.34 -3.37 14.01
C LYS A 159 -8.57 -3.12 13.13
N TRP A 160 -8.39 -2.42 12.01
CA TRP A 160 -9.47 -2.21 11.04
C TRP A 160 -10.02 -3.54 10.48
N ALA A 161 -9.15 -4.46 10.05
CA ALA A 161 -9.55 -5.72 9.45
C ALA A 161 -10.35 -6.60 10.42
N SER A 162 -10.02 -6.56 11.71
CA SER A 162 -10.77 -7.25 12.76
C SER A 162 -12.17 -6.68 13.02
N GLN A 163 -12.38 -5.40 12.68
CA GLN A 163 -13.67 -4.71 12.84
C GLN A 163 -14.55 -4.83 11.58
N ALA A 164 -13.93 -4.89 10.40
CA ALA A 164 -14.63 -4.90 9.11
C ALA A 164 -15.00 -6.31 8.61
N ARG A 165 -14.22 -7.35 8.94
CA ARG A 165 -14.59 -8.74 8.63
C ARG A 165 -15.40 -9.32 9.80
N PRO A 166 -16.62 -9.84 9.60
CA PRO A 166 -17.27 -10.62 10.65
C PRO A 166 -16.39 -11.82 10.98
N ALA A 167 -16.28 -12.15 12.27
CA ALA A 167 -15.47 -13.27 12.74
C ALA A 167 -15.78 -14.54 11.92
N PRO A 168 -14.77 -15.31 11.47
CA PRO A 168 -14.99 -16.59 10.82
C PRO A 168 -15.72 -17.51 11.83
N GLY A 169 -17.03 -17.63 11.65
CA GLY A 169 -17.94 -18.30 12.59
C GLY A 169 -19.36 -17.74 12.56
N VAL A 170 -19.55 -16.44 12.32
CA VAL A 170 -20.89 -15.81 12.29
C VAL A 170 -21.69 -16.23 11.05
N LEU A 171 -21.04 -16.33 9.90
CA LEU A 171 -21.69 -16.81 8.66
C LEU A 171 -21.98 -18.32 8.68
N GLN A 172 -21.24 -19.09 9.47
CA GLN A 172 -21.47 -20.53 9.62
C GLN A 172 -22.68 -20.82 10.53
N GLY A 173 -22.89 -20.01 11.58
CA GLY A 173 -24.07 -20.07 12.44
C GLY A 173 -25.38 -19.64 11.75
N LEU A 174 -25.30 -18.68 10.81
CA LEU A 174 -26.48 -18.26 10.03
C LEU A 174 -26.92 -19.29 8.99
N ARG A 175 -25.99 -20.07 8.42
CA ARG A 175 -26.33 -21.19 7.52
C ARG A 175 -27.03 -22.34 8.25
N SER A 176 -26.71 -22.59 9.52
CA SER A 176 -27.41 -23.62 10.33
C SER A 176 -28.82 -23.21 10.80
N LEU A 177 -29.20 -21.94 10.66
CA LEU A 177 -30.53 -21.43 11.02
C LEU A 177 -31.50 -21.34 9.82
N LEU A 178 -30.98 -21.40 8.59
CA LEU A 178 -31.77 -21.39 7.35
C LEU A 178 -32.05 -22.79 6.80
N VAL A 179 -31.57 -23.84 7.48
CA VAL A 179 -31.93 -25.24 7.22
C VAL A 179 -32.71 -25.76 8.43
N ARG A 180 -33.98 -25.40 8.50
CA ARG A 180 -35.00 -26.08 9.30
C ARG A 180 -36.29 -26.17 8.51
#